data_AF-A0A5S9M980-F1
#
_entry.id   AF-A0A5S9M980-F1
#
_cell.length_a   1.000
_cell.length_b   1.000
_cell.length_c   1.000
_cell.angle_alpha   90.00
_cell.angle_beta   90.00
_cell.angle_gamma   90.00
#
_symmetry.space_group_name_H-M   'P 1'
#
loop_
_entity.id
_entity.type
_entity.pdbx_description
1 polymer ?
#
loop_
_entity_poly.entity_id
_entity_poly.type
_entity_poly.pdbx_seq_one_letter_code
_entity_poly.pdbx_strand_id
1 'polypeptide(L)'
;MVKESFLHHSFNRGENGQENLMWKKEADDRILEHRQRDLVINVTNGKKKPIAGIEVEIKQIRHEFAFGSAMNDQVLFNQQYADFFVKHFNWAVFENEAKWYANEPERGKITYEKADAMLNFADRHQLPVRGHALFWEVEG
;
A
#
# COMPACT_ATOMS: atom_id res chain seq x y z
N MET A 1 -19.90 -5.50 23.43
CA MET A 1 -20.38 -5.67 22.05
C MET A 1 -19.44 -4.85 21.18
N VAL A 2 -18.48 -5.48 20.50
CA VAL A 2 -17.55 -4.75 19.62
C VAL A 2 -18.33 -4.42 18.37
N LYS A 3 -18.55 -3.13 18.10
CA LYS A 3 -19.07 -2.66 16.82
C LYS A 3 -17.87 -2.44 15.92
N GLU A 4 -17.68 -3.33 14.96
CA GLU A 4 -16.68 -3.11 13.91
C GLU A 4 -17.32 -2.27 12.81
N SER A 5 -16.67 -1.14 12.46
CA SER A 5 -17.04 -0.32 11.31
C SER A 5 -15.86 -0.29 10.35
N PHE A 6 -15.94 -1.12 9.30
CA PHE A 6 -14.99 -1.04 8.20
C PHE A 6 -15.39 0.12 7.29
N LEU A 7 -14.51 1.13 7.17
CA LEU A 7 -14.68 2.29 6.29
C LEU A 7 -14.79 1.83 4.83
N HIS A 8 -16.03 1.67 4.37
CA HIS A 8 -16.34 1.50 2.96
C HIS A 8 -16.41 2.89 2.31
N HIS A 9 -15.31 3.35 1.71
CA HIS A 9 -15.37 4.48 0.79
C HIS A 9 -15.72 3.96 -0.61
N SER A 10 -16.98 4.14 -1.01
CA SER A 10 -17.41 3.93 -2.40
C SER A 10 -17.23 5.22 -3.19
N PHE A 11 -16.51 5.18 -4.31
CA PHE A 11 -16.52 6.22 -5.32
C PHE A 11 -17.32 5.70 -6.52
N ASN A 12 -18.61 6.02 -6.55
CA ASN A 12 -19.48 5.73 -7.68
C ASN A 12 -19.20 6.72 -8.82
N ARG A 13 -18.74 6.23 -9.97
CA ARG A 13 -18.94 6.88 -11.27
C ARG A 13 -19.21 5.82 -12.34
N GLY A 14 -20.44 5.82 -12.86
CA GLY A 14 -20.82 5.01 -14.01
C GLY A 14 -22.32 4.72 -14.02
N GLU A 15 -23.08 5.51 -14.78
CA GLU A 15 -24.49 5.30 -15.06
C GLU A 15 -24.66 4.03 -15.93
N ASN A 16 -25.12 2.93 -15.32
CA ASN A 16 -25.94 1.85 -15.90
C ASN A 16 -26.17 0.78 -14.82
N GLY A 17 -27.20 1.01 -14.01
CA GLY A 17 -27.47 0.38 -12.71
C GLY A 17 -27.96 -1.06 -12.71
N GLN A 18 -27.20 -1.98 -13.32
CA GLN A 18 -27.20 -3.41 -12.99
C GLN A 18 -25.78 -3.99 -13.15
N GLU A 19 -24.77 -3.31 -12.59
CA GLU A 19 -23.44 -3.92 -12.47
C GLU A 19 -23.49 -5.03 -11.41
N ASN A 20 -23.14 -6.22 -11.88
CA ASN A 20 -23.18 -7.48 -11.16
C ASN A 20 -22.33 -7.39 -9.87
N LEU A 21 -22.98 -7.18 -8.72
CA LEU A 21 -22.35 -7.13 -7.37
C LEU A 21 -21.57 -8.40 -7.00
N MET A 22 -21.60 -9.44 -7.85
CA MET A 22 -20.85 -10.68 -7.69
C MET A 22 -19.36 -10.44 -7.51
N TRP A 23 -18.73 -9.55 -8.30
CA TRP A 23 -17.29 -9.27 -8.13
C TRP A 23 -16.96 -8.73 -6.74
N LYS A 24 -17.87 -7.92 -6.17
CA LYS A 24 -17.71 -7.31 -4.85
C LYS A 24 -17.86 -8.36 -3.77
N LYS A 25 -18.91 -9.20 -3.88
CA LYS A 25 -19.08 -10.33 -2.96
C LYS A 25 -17.87 -11.25 -2.98
N GLU A 26 -17.37 -11.62 -4.15
CA GLU A 26 -16.18 -12.46 -4.29
C GLU A 26 -14.93 -11.79 -3.71
N ALA A 27 -14.80 -10.47 -3.85
CA ALA A 27 -13.71 -9.72 -3.24
C ALA A 27 -13.81 -9.73 -1.70
N ASP A 28 -15.01 -9.50 -1.16
CA ASP A 28 -15.28 -9.53 0.28
C ASP A 28 -15.00 -10.92 0.87
N ASP A 29 -15.42 -11.99 0.18
CA ASP A 29 -15.16 -13.37 0.59
C ASP A 29 -13.64 -13.67 0.63
N ARG A 30 -12.86 -13.24 -0.38
CA ARG A 30 -11.39 -13.36 -0.37
C ARG A 30 -10.72 -12.52 0.72
N ILE A 31 -11.27 -11.34 1.04
CA ILE A 31 -10.76 -10.50 2.13
C ILE A 31 -10.95 -11.22 3.46
N LEU A 32 -12.13 -11.79 3.71
CA LEU A 32 -12.41 -12.57 4.91
C LEU A 32 -11.45 -13.77 5.03
N GLU A 33 -11.20 -14.47 3.93
CA GLU A 33 -10.35 -15.66 3.91
C GLU A 33 -8.85 -15.36 4.07
N HIS A 34 -8.34 -14.31 3.42
CA HIS A 34 -6.89 -14.09 3.30
C HIS A 34 -6.36 -12.84 4.00
N ARG A 35 -7.22 -11.88 4.35
CA ARG A 35 -6.82 -10.53 4.79
C ARG A 35 -7.39 -10.16 6.16
N GLN A 36 -8.13 -11.05 6.80
CA GLN A 36 -8.60 -10.89 8.18
C GLN A 36 -7.98 -11.93 9.10
N ARG A 37 -8.02 -11.65 10.41
CA ARG A 37 -7.58 -12.52 11.50
C ARG A 37 -8.38 -12.21 12.75
N ASP A 38 -8.57 -13.22 13.59
CA ASP A 38 -9.22 -13.04 14.88
C ASP A 38 -8.39 -12.15 15.80
N LEU A 39 -9.06 -11.20 16.44
CA LEU A 39 -8.48 -10.31 17.45
C LEU A 39 -9.18 -10.52 18.79
N VAL A 40 -8.41 -10.88 19.83
CA VAL A 40 -8.93 -11.05 21.19
C VAL A 40 -8.41 -9.93 22.09
N ILE A 41 -9.33 -9.15 22.67
CA ILE A 41 -9.01 -8.06 23.60
C ILE A 41 -9.45 -8.43 25.01
N ASN A 42 -8.48 -8.50 25.93
CA ASN A 42 -8.70 -8.78 27.34
C ASN A 42 -8.50 -7.51 28.18
N VAL A 43 -9.59 -6.92 28.68
CA VAL A 43 -9.54 -5.74 29.55
C VAL A 43 -9.56 -6.18 31.01
N THR A 44 -8.47 -5.88 31.74
CA THR A 44 -8.33 -6.28 33.15
C THR A 44 -7.89 -5.11 34.04
N ASN A 45 -8.19 -5.19 35.34
CA ASN A 45 -7.70 -4.23 36.32
C ASN A 45 -6.26 -4.54 36.78
N GLY A 46 -5.69 -3.71 37.66
CA GLY A 46 -4.34 -3.93 38.22
C GLY A 46 -4.15 -5.26 38.99
N LYS A 47 -5.22 -6.00 39.26
CA LYS A 47 -5.20 -7.35 39.86
C LYS A 47 -5.46 -8.46 38.82
N LYS A 48 -5.36 -8.16 37.52
CA LYS A 48 -5.66 -9.07 36.39
C LYS A 48 -7.10 -9.63 36.38
N LYS A 49 -8.05 -8.97 37.04
CA LYS A 49 -9.47 -9.38 36.99
C LYS A 49 -10.17 -8.70 35.81
N PRO A 50 -11.01 -9.41 35.03
CA PRO A 50 -11.79 -8.82 33.96
C PRO A 50 -12.66 -7.66 34.43
N ILE A 51 -12.76 -6.61 33.62
CA ILE A 51 -13.63 -5.46 33.88
C ILE A 51 -14.86 -5.56 32.98
N ALA A 52 -16.06 -5.48 33.57
CA ALA A 52 -17.33 -5.45 32.83
C ALA A 52 -17.77 -4.00 32.55
N GLY A 53 -18.58 -3.80 31.52
CA GLY A 53 -19.20 -2.50 31.22
C GLY A 53 -18.28 -1.46 30.56
N ILE A 54 -17.09 -1.87 30.10
CA ILE A 54 -16.18 -1.00 29.35
C ILE A 54 -16.51 -1.04 27.87
N GLU A 55 -16.56 0.13 27.24
CA GLU A 55 -16.61 0.29 25.79
C GLU A 55 -15.20 0.31 25.21
N VAL A 56 -14.99 -0.45 24.13
CA VAL A 56 -13.71 -0.55 23.43
C VAL A 56 -13.95 -0.18 21.97
N GLU A 57 -13.22 0.82 21.49
CA GLU A 57 -13.17 1.20 20.07
C GLU A 57 -11.85 0.69 19.46
N ILE A 58 -11.95 0.09 18.27
CA ILE A 58 -10.80 -0.40 17.51
C ILE A 58 -10.85 0.29 16.16
N LYS A 59 -9.74 0.93 15.78
CA LYS A 59 -9.58 1.55 14.47
C LYS A 59 -8.38 0.97 13.75
N GLN A 60 -8.62 0.36 12.58
CA GLN A 60 -7.53 -0.05 11.71
C GLN A 60 -6.85 1.18 11.12
N ILE A 61 -5.53 1.32 11.35
CA ILE A 61 -4.74 2.47 10.90
C ILE A 61 -3.96 2.20 9.60
N ARG A 62 -3.56 0.94 9.38
CA ARG A 62 -2.86 0.45 8.19
C ARG A 62 -3.02 -1.05 8.05
N HIS A 63 -2.81 -1.58 6.85
CA HIS A 63 -2.69 -3.02 6.64
C HIS A 63 -1.21 -3.45 6.66
N GLU A 64 -0.94 -4.71 7.03
CA GLU A 64 0.42 -5.27 7.08
C GLU A 64 0.93 -5.67 5.69
N PHE A 65 0.05 -6.14 4.81
CA PHE A 65 0.45 -6.64 3.50
C PHE A 65 0.85 -5.52 2.54
N ALA A 66 1.62 -5.86 1.51
CA ALA A 66 2.00 -4.94 0.45
C ALA A 66 0.78 -4.50 -0.38
N PHE A 67 0.50 -3.20 -0.41
CA PHE A 67 -0.43 -2.54 -1.32
C PHE A 67 0.27 -1.31 -1.89
N GLY A 68 0.61 -1.38 -3.17
CA GLY A 68 1.52 -0.42 -3.78
C GLY A 68 1.22 -0.19 -5.25
N SER A 69 1.92 0.80 -5.80
CA SER A 69 1.88 1.15 -7.22
C SER A 69 3.29 1.33 -7.77
N ALA A 70 3.39 1.40 -9.09
CA ALA A 70 4.58 1.93 -9.74
C ALA A 70 4.71 3.42 -9.43
N MET A 71 5.94 3.84 -9.13
CA MET A 71 6.35 5.19 -8.78
C MET A 71 7.42 5.65 -9.76
N ASN A 72 7.27 6.84 -10.31
CA ASN A 72 8.30 7.45 -11.16
C ASN A 72 8.91 8.69 -10.51
N ASP A 73 9.90 9.27 -11.19
CA ASP A 73 10.68 10.40 -10.72
C ASP A 73 9.90 11.68 -10.43
N GLN A 74 8.66 11.81 -10.90
CA GLN A 74 7.77 12.92 -10.56
C GLN A 74 7.61 13.07 -9.05
N VAL A 75 7.78 11.99 -8.28
CA VAL A 75 7.67 12.03 -6.81
C VAL A 75 8.67 12.99 -6.16
N LEU A 76 9.75 13.32 -6.87
CA LEU A 76 10.81 14.21 -6.38
C LEU A 76 10.49 15.70 -6.55
N PHE A 77 9.57 16.07 -7.43
CA PHE A 77 9.30 17.48 -7.77
C PHE A 77 7.82 17.84 -7.92
N ASN A 78 6.91 16.86 -7.95
CA ASN A 78 5.48 17.07 -7.95
C ASN A 78 4.90 16.73 -6.56
N GLN A 79 4.69 17.75 -5.73
CA GLN A 79 4.18 17.58 -4.37
C GLN A 79 2.80 16.91 -4.33
N GLN A 80 1.91 17.24 -5.27
CA GLN A 80 0.58 16.63 -5.33
C GLN A 80 0.67 15.12 -5.57
N TYR A 81 1.59 14.70 -6.44
CA TYR A 81 1.84 13.28 -6.70
C TYR A 81 2.50 12.60 -5.48
N ALA A 82 3.50 13.23 -4.87
CA ALA A 82 4.16 12.70 -3.68
C ALA A 82 3.17 12.49 -2.51
N ASP A 83 2.33 13.50 -2.22
CA ASP A 83 1.31 13.44 -1.18
C ASP A 83 0.26 12.38 -1.48
N PHE A 84 -0.18 12.29 -2.74
CA PHE A 84 -1.10 11.24 -3.17
C PHE A 84 -0.49 9.86 -2.96
N PHE A 85 0.74 9.64 -3.38
CA PHE A 85 1.38 8.33 -3.32
C PHE A 85 1.53 7.86 -1.86
N VAL A 86 2.11 8.69 -1.00
CA VAL A 86 2.36 8.39 0.43
C VAL A 86 1.05 8.18 1.19
N LYS A 87 -0.03 8.86 0.79
CA LYS A 87 -1.33 8.73 1.44
C LYS A 87 -2.04 7.41 1.13
N HIS A 88 -1.86 6.85 -0.07
CA HIS A 88 -2.70 5.75 -0.56
C HIS A 88 -1.96 4.40 -0.67
N PHE A 89 -0.63 4.41 -0.70
CA PHE A 89 0.18 3.21 -0.85
C PHE A 89 1.13 3.02 0.32
N ASN A 90 1.39 1.76 0.68
CA ASN A 90 2.39 1.41 1.68
C ASN A 90 3.63 0.74 1.06
N TRP A 91 3.63 0.45 -0.24
CA TRP A 91 4.71 -0.18 -1.00
C TRP A 91 4.91 0.55 -2.34
N ALA A 92 6.13 0.49 -2.89
CA ALA A 92 6.44 1.06 -4.20
C ALA A 92 7.24 0.10 -5.08
N VAL A 93 7.24 0.36 -6.38
CA VAL A 93 8.18 -0.18 -7.37
C VAL A 93 8.55 0.95 -8.30
N PHE A 94 9.82 1.09 -8.72
CA PHE A 94 10.18 2.15 -9.65
C PHE A 94 9.73 1.76 -11.07
N GLU A 95 9.17 2.71 -11.82
CA GLU A 95 8.67 2.47 -13.18
C GLU A 95 9.82 2.06 -14.10
N ASN A 96 10.91 2.83 -14.08
CA ASN A 96 12.06 2.63 -14.99
C ASN A 96 13.41 2.92 -14.32
N GLU A 97 13.41 3.67 -13.24
CA GLU A 97 14.59 4.32 -12.68
C GLU A 97 15.58 3.32 -12.06
N ALA A 98 15.11 2.10 -11.72
CA ALA A 98 15.98 1.01 -11.29
C ALA A 98 16.46 0.09 -12.43
N LYS A 99 16.02 0.30 -13.68
CA LYS A 99 16.39 -0.58 -14.82
C LYS A 99 17.76 -0.22 -15.37
N TRP A 100 18.41 -1.20 -16.00
CA TRP A 100 19.74 -1.04 -16.60
C TRP A 100 19.81 0.19 -17.52
N TYR A 101 18.94 0.29 -18.52
CA TYR A 101 19.03 1.37 -19.51
C TYR A 101 18.85 2.78 -18.90
N ALA A 102 18.24 2.90 -17.72
CA ALA A 102 18.13 4.16 -17.00
C ALA A 102 19.43 4.50 -16.25
N ASN A 103 20.15 3.48 -15.78
CA ASN A 103 21.34 3.63 -14.95
C ASN A 103 22.67 3.49 -15.72
N GLU A 104 22.67 2.92 -16.93
CA GLU A 104 23.82 2.86 -17.83
C GLU A 104 23.33 3.00 -19.29
N PRO A 105 22.87 4.20 -19.68
CA PRO A 105 22.38 4.44 -21.05
C PRO A 105 23.50 4.34 -22.10
N GLU A 106 24.75 4.57 -21.68
CA GLU A 106 25.94 4.36 -22.48
C GLU A 106 26.90 3.43 -21.72
N ARG A 107 27.43 2.41 -22.40
CA ARG A 107 28.32 1.43 -21.79
C ARG A 107 29.51 2.09 -21.08
N GLY A 108 29.69 1.76 -19.81
CA GLY A 108 30.72 2.31 -18.92
C GLY A 108 30.34 3.64 -18.26
N LYS A 109 29.19 4.24 -18.58
CA LYS A 109 28.69 5.48 -17.97
C LYS A 109 27.52 5.18 -17.04
N ILE A 110 27.85 4.71 -15.85
CA ILE A 110 26.87 4.33 -14.82
C ILE A 110 26.48 5.53 -13.97
N THR A 111 25.19 5.68 -13.69
CA THR A 111 24.64 6.59 -12.69
C THR A 111 23.43 5.95 -11.99
N TYR A 112 23.29 6.17 -10.69
CA TYR A 112 22.11 5.78 -9.91
C TYR A 112 21.40 6.99 -9.30
N GLU A 113 21.79 8.22 -9.66
CA GLU A 113 21.36 9.44 -8.98
C GLU A 113 19.84 9.55 -8.82
N LYS A 114 19.09 9.23 -9.88
CA LYS A 114 17.62 9.27 -9.86
C LYS A 114 17.03 8.15 -9.01
N ALA A 115 17.55 6.92 -9.16
CA ALA A 115 17.13 5.77 -8.37
C ALA A 115 17.37 6.00 -6.88
N ASP A 116 18.56 6.50 -6.53
CA ASP A 116 18.96 6.81 -5.16
C ASP A 116 18.13 7.95 -4.57
N ALA A 117 17.84 9.00 -5.35
CA ALA A 117 16.96 10.07 -4.90
C ALA A 117 15.54 9.56 -4.58
N MET A 118 15.00 8.69 -5.44
CA MET A 118 13.69 8.06 -5.23
C MET A 118 13.69 7.08 -4.06
N LEU A 119 14.76 6.31 -3.87
CA LEU A 119 14.90 5.40 -2.74
C LEU A 119 14.97 6.16 -1.42
N ASN A 120 15.74 7.25 -1.39
CA ASN A 120 15.78 8.16 -0.25
C ASN A 120 14.41 8.80 0.05
N PHE A 121 13.62 9.13 -0.98
CA PHE A 121 12.24 9.56 -0.78
C PHE A 121 11.40 8.45 -0.13
N ALA A 122 11.45 7.24 -0.68
CA ALA A 122 10.69 6.10 -0.17
C ALA A 122 11.05 5.79 1.29
N ASP A 123 12.34 5.78 1.65
CA ASP A 123 12.84 5.54 3.01
C ASP A 123 12.33 6.61 4.00
N ARG A 124 12.36 7.90 3.63
CA ARG A 124 11.82 8.98 4.47
C ARG A 124 10.33 8.79 4.78
N HIS A 125 9.59 8.20 3.85
CA HIS A 125 8.16 7.91 3.99
C HIS A 125 7.86 6.49 4.46
N GLN A 126 8.89 5.71 4.82
CA GLN A 126 8.77 4.32 5.29
C GLN A 126 8.04 3.42 4.27
N LEU A 127 8.31 3.64 2.97
CA LEU A 127 7.78 2.86 1.86
C LEU A 127 8.81 1.82 1.43
N PRO A 128 8.60 0.51 1.69
CA PRO A 128 9.43 -0.53 1.10
C PRO A 128 9.32 -0.51 -0.43
N VAL A 129 10.46 -0.66 -1.11
CA VAL A 129 10.54 -0.65 -2.57
C VAL A 129 10.87 -2.05 -3.08
N ARG A 130 10.06 -2.57 -4.01
CA ARG A 130 10.36 -3.78 -4.75
C ARG A 130 11.38 -3.48 -5.85
N GLY A 131 12.49 -4.20 -5.88
CA GLY A 131 13.45 -4.12 -6.97
C GLY A 131 12.83 -4.55 -8.31
N HIS A 132 12.96 -3.72 -9.34
CA HIS A 132 12.48 -4.00 -10.70
C HIS A 132 13.35 -3.24 -11.71
N ALA A 133 14.25 -3.88 -12.45
CA ALA A 133 14.63 -5.30 -12.39
C ALA A 133 16.14 -5.44 -12.59
N LEU A 134 16.75 -6.52 -12.05
CA LEU A 134 18.19 -6.78 -12.17
C LEU A 134 18.60 -7.07 -13.62
N PHE A 135 17.81 -7.86 -14.33
CA PHE A 135 18.00 -8.16 -15.75
C PHE A 135 16.64 -8.32 -16.40
N TRP A 136 16.47 -7.71 -17.57
CA TRP A 136 15.25 -7.82 -18.36
C TRP A 136 15.60 -7.60 -19.84
N GLU A 137 15.33 -8.60 -20.66
CA GLU A 137 15.34 -8.46 -22.12
C GLU A 137 14.00 -7.87 -22.59
N VAL A 138 14.07 -6.97 -23.57
CA VAL A 138 12.92 -6.53 -24.35
C VAL A 138 13.15 -7.04 -25.77
N GLU A 139 12.26 -7.87 -26.31
CA GLU A 139 12.33 -8.25 -27.72
C GLU A 139 12.23 -6.98 -28.59
N GLY A 140 13.15 -6.85 -29.54
CA GLY A 140 13.25 -5.75 -30.50
C GLY A 140 12.76 -6.15 -31.88
#